data_AF-V4ASE2-F1
#
_entry.id   AF-V4ASE2-F1
#
_cell.length_a   1.000
_cell.length_b   1.000
_cell.length_c   1.000
_cell.angle_alpha   90.00
_cell.angle_beta   90.00
_cell.angle_gamma   90.00
#
_symmetry.space_group_name_H-M   'P 1'
#
loop_
_entity.id
_entity.type
_entity.pdbx_description
1 polymer ?
#
loop_
_entity_poly.entity_id
_entity_poly.type
_entity_poly.pdbx_seq_one_letter_code
_entity_poly.pdbx_strand_id
1 'polypeptide(L)'
;MDRLRADAISTDDSYKYSYKKENLSFKYRYGVHKEAYVYEQPNDVEVTAIVYQDDLTDSLASGQTGYIILDKTHFYSEAGGQIGDRGQIFTQTGKGVVSDVQNYKNYILHQVQVTEGQINVKDVCNLVLDE
;
A
#
# COMPACT_ATOMS: atom_id res chain seq x y z
N MET A 1 5.01 -21.10 -4.65
CA MET A 1 4.02 -20.06 -4.99
C MET A 1 2.62 -20.59 -5.34
N ASP A 2 2.26 -21.86 -5.06
CA ASP A 2 0.88 -22.39 -5.21
C ASP A 2 0.10 -22.46 -3.87
N ARG A 3 0.55 -21.71 -2.86
CA ARG A 3 0.02 -21.80 -1.49
C ARG A 3 -0.43 -20.44 -0.95
N LEU A 4 -1.00 -19.55 -1.76
CA LEU A 4 -1.80 -18.47 -1.16
C LEU A 4 -2.95 -19.13 -0.39
N ARG A 5 -3.11 -18.79 0.90
CA ARG A 5 -4.16 -19.34 1.76
C ARG A 5 -5.52 -19.18 1.08
N ALA A 6 -6.46 -20.08 1.35
CA ALA A 6 -7.83 -19.99 0.83
C ALA A 6 -8.54 -18.67 1.20
N ASP A 7 -8.01 -17.94 2.18
CA ASP A 7 -8.52 -16.66 2.68
C ASP A 7 -7.77 -15.44 2.12
N ALA A 8 -6.72 -15.63 1.29
CA ALA A 8 -6.05 -14.52 0.62
C ALA A 8 -6.96 -14.01 -0.51
N ILE A 9 -7.55 -12.84 -0.30
CA ILE A 9 -8.45 -12.19 -1.26
C ILE A 9 -7.58 -11.38 -2.24
N SER A 10 -8.03 -11.26 -3.49
CA SER A 10 -7.43 -10.31 -4.44
C SER A 10 -7.44 -8.90 -3.86
N THR A 11 -6.38 -8.13 -4.06
CA THR A 11 -6.31 -6.77 -3.55
C THR A 11 -7.22 -5.83 -4.34
N ASP A 12 -8.08 -5.09 -3.65
CA ASP A 12 -8.85 -3.97 -4.23
C ASP A 12 -7.93 -2.75 -4.42
N ASP A 13 -7.51 -2.54 -5.67
CA ASP A 13 -6.64 -1.43 -6.04
C ASP A 13 -7.39 -0.27 -6.71
N SER A 14 -8.73 -0.27 -6.65
CA SER A 14 -9.57 0.77 -7.28
C SER A 14 -9.32 2.18 -6.76
N TYR A 15 -8.83 2.29 -5.51
CA TYR A 15 -8.45 3.54 -4.86
C TYR A 15 -7.35 4.31 -5.61
N LYS A 16 -6.53 3.62 -6.43
CA LYS A 16 -5.56 4.25 -7.35
C LYS A 16 -6.21 5.35 -8.21
N TYR A 17 -7.44 5.12 -8.66
CA TYR A 17 -8.14 5.98 -9.62
C TYR A 17 -9.22 6.87 -8.97
N SER A 18 -9.34 6.86 -7.64
CA SER A 18 -10.37 7.65 -6.96
C SER A 18 -9.86 9.04 -6.63
N TYR A 19 -10.41 10.02 -7.34
CA TYR A 19 -10.10 11.43 -7.15
C TYR A 19 -11.36 12.20 -6.75
N LYS A 20 -11.26 13.00 -5.69
CA LYS A 20 -12.27 14.01 -5.38
C LYS A 20 -11.83 15.35 -5.95
N LYS A 21 -12.72 15.96 -6.72
CA LYS A 21 -12.57 17.34 -7.20
C LYS A 21 -12.93 18.28 -6.05
N GLU A 22 -11.94 18.95 -5.49
CA GLU A 22 -12.18 20.02 -4.52
C GLU A 22 -12.00 21.39 -5.16
N ASN A 23 -13.01 22.25 -4.99
CA ASN A 23 -12.92 23.65 -5.37
C ASN A 23 -12.21 24.43 -4.26
N LEU A 24 -10.88 24.45 -4.29
CA LEU A 24 -10.09 25.30 -3.41
C LEU A 24 -10.07 26.74 -3.97
N SER A 25 -10.80 27.65 -3.32
CA SER A 25 -10.78 29.07 -3.67
C SER A 25 -9.65 29.80 -2.93
N PHE A 26 -8.49 29.99 -3.58
CA PHE A 26 -7.44 30.88 -3.09
C PHE A 26 -7.52 32.24 -3.82
N LYS A 27 -7.88 33.33 -3.12
CA LYS A 27 -7.90 34.68 -3.70
C LYS A 27 -6.48 35.17 -3.99
N TYR A 28 -6.07 35.17 -5.26
CA TYR A 28 -4.96 35.99 -5.75
C TYR A 28 -5.48 37.16 -6.60
N ARG A 29 -4.68 38.23 -6.69
CA ARG A 29 -5.05 39.51 -7.32
C ARG A 29 -5.27 39.45 -8.86
N TYR A 30 -5.13 38.29 -9.51
CA TYR A 30 -5.23 38.12 -10.98
C TYR A 30 -6.10 36.95 -11.44
N GLY A 31 -7.15 36.60 -10.69
CA GLY A 31 -8.11 35.55 -11.07
C GLY A 31 -7.78 34.19 -10.43
N VAL A 32 -8.83 33.41 -10.14
CA VAL A 32 -8.77 32.20 -9.31
C VAL A 32 -9.45 31.07 -10.06
N HIS A 33 -8.68 30.06 -10.49
CA HIS A 33 -9.12 28.67 -10.60
C HIS A 33 -7.86 27.79 -10.64
N LYS A 34 -7.53 27.13 -9.52
CA LYS A 34 -6.66 25.95 -9.55
C LYS A 34 -7.51 24.80 -9.02
N GLU A 35 -7.99 23.97 -9.93
CA GLU A 35 -8.67 22.73 -9.56
C GLU A 35 -7.62 21.80 -8.93
N ALA A 36 -7.88 21.33 -7.72
CA ALA A 36 -7.03 20.33 -7.08
C ALA A 36 -7.77 18.98 -7.09
N TYR A 37 -7.06 17.95 -7.57
CA TYR A 37 -7.51 16.57 -7.48
C TYR A 37 -6.90 16.00 -6.19
N VAL A 38 -7.75 15.61 -5.24
CA VAL A 38 -7.32 14.95 -4.00
C VAL A 38 -7.52 13.45 -4.18
N TYR A 39 -6.44 12.68 -4.00
CA TYR A 39 -6.49 11.21 -4.00
C TYR A 39 -7.24 10.72 -2.76
N GLU A 40 -8.21 9.83 -2.94
CA GLU A 40 -8.82 9.15 -1.81
C GLU A 40 -7.88 8.07 -1.28
N GLN A 41 -7.50 8.19 0.00
CA GLN A 41 -6.78 7.13 0.67
C GLN A 41 -7.76 6.15 1.30
N PRO A 42 -7.57 4.82 1.11
CA PRO A 42 -8.38 3.83 1.80
C PRO A 42 -8.12 3.90 3.31
N ASN A 43 -9.21 3.92 4.08
CA ASN A 43 -9.15 3.77 5.53
C ASN A 43 -9.23 2.28 5.90
N ASP A 44 -8.73 1.93 7.08
CA ASP A 44 -8.82 0.59 7.67
C ASP A 44 -8.33 -0.51 6.71
N VAL A 45 -7.12 -0.34 6.15
CA VAL A 45 -6.47 -1.33 5.29
C VAL A 45 -5.99 -2.50 6.14
N GLU A 46 -6.24 -3.74 5.72
CA GLU A 46 -5.90 -4.95 6.47
C GLU A 46 -4.80 -5.75 5.75
N VAL A 47 -3.84 -6.25 6.53
CA VAL A 47 -2.84 -7.22 6.07
C VAL A 47 -3.49 -8.60 5.90
N THR A 48 -3.70 -9.04 4.67
CA THR A 48 -4.36 -10.33 4.38
C THR A 48 -3.40 -11.50 4.31
N ALA A 49 -2.15 -11.26 3.87
CA ALA A 49 -1.12 -12.29 3.81
C ALA A 49 0.29 -11.69 3.87
N ILE A 50 1.22 -12.51 4.35
CA ILE A 50 2.65 -12.18 4.41
C ILE A 50 3.44 -13.35 3.82
N VAL A 51 4.38 -13.01 2.94
CA VAL A 51 5.34 -13.96 2.34
C VAL A 51 6.74 -13.60 2.80
N TYR A 52 7.46 -14.56 3.38
CA TYR A 52 8.86 -14.41 3.78
C TYR A 52 9.65 -15.63 3.29
N GLN A 53 10.75 -15.40 2.57
CA GLN A 53 11.59 -16.48 2.01
C GLN A 53 10.78 -17.51 1.19
N ASP A 54 9.91 -17.04 0.30
CA ASP A 54 9.03 -17.84 -0.56
C ASP A 54 7.93 -18.67 0.14
N ASP A 55 7.83 -18.58 1.47
CA ASP A 55 6.82 -19.23 2.28
C ASP A 55 5.83 -18.23 2.89
N LEU A 56 4.59 -18.67 3.09
CA LEU A 56 3.62 -17.91 3.87
C LEU A 56 3.99 -17.93 5.35
N THR A 57 3.93 -16.76 5.96
CA THR A 57 4.14 -16.58 7.40
C THR A 57 2.99 -15.75 7.98
N ASP A 58 2.88 -15.76 9.30
CA ASP A 58 1.88 -14.97 10.02
C ASP A 58 2.40 -13.57 10.38
N SER A 59 3.71 -13.32 10.24
CA SER A 59 4.31 -12.03 10.60
C SER A 59 5.69 -11.77 9.97
N LEU A 60 6.10 -10.50 9.94
CA LEU A 60 7.47 -10.02 9.74
C LEU A 60 7.92 -9.18 10.93
N ALA A 61 9.10 -9.47 11.47
CA ALA A 61 9.73 -8.74 12.56
C ALA A 61 10.77 -7.72 12.04
N SER A 62 11.12 -6.74 12.86
CA SER A 62 12.16 -5.75 12.57
C SER A 62 13.44 -6.41 12.03
N GLY A 63 13.98 -5.83 10.95
CA GLY A 63 15.13 -6.33 10.21
C GLY A 63 14.78 -7.33 9.10
N GLN A 64 13.55 -7.87 9.07
CA GLN A 64 13.11 -8.77 8.01
C GLN A 64 12.52 -8.01 6.82
N THR A 65 12.79 -8.54 5.63
CA THR A 65 12.20 -8.08 4.37
C THR A 65 11.38 -9.19 3.76
N GLY A 66 10.15 -8.90 3.40
CA GLY A 66 9.23 -9.84 2.75
C GLY A 66 8.18 -9.12 1.91
N TYR A 67 7.19 -9.86 1.44
CA TYR A 67 6.04 -9.29 0.74
C TYR A 67 4.82 -9.26 1.63
N ILE A 68 4.12 -8.13 1.62
CA ILE A 68 2.85 -7.93 2.31
C ILE A 68 1.75 -7.77 1.25
N ILE A 69 0.66 -8.51 1.42
CA ILE A 69 -0.55 -8.41 0.61
C ILE A 69 -1.62 -7.77 1.48
N LEU A 70 -2.32 -6.81 0.90
CA LEU A 70 -3.36 -6.02 1.56
C LEU A 70 -4.73 -6.32 0.93
N ASP A 71 -5.80 -6.09 1.69
CA ASP A 71 -7.17 -6.17 1.18
C ASP A 71 -7.44 -5.07 0.14
N LYS A 72 -6.88 -3.87 0.35
CA LYS A 72 -6.96 -2.72 -0.56
C LYS A 72 -5.69 -1.87 -0.50
N THR A 73 -5.37 -1.14 -1.56
CA THR A 73 -4.19 -0.27 -1.60
C THR A 73 -4.35 0.89 -2.58
N HIS A 74 -3.71 2.02 -2.27
CA HIS A 74 -3.57 3.15 -3.19
C HIS A 74 -2.20 3.19 -3.89
N PHE A 75 -1.29 2.26 -3.57
CA PHE A 75 0.04 2.19 -4.18
C PHE A 75 -0.04 1.61 -5.59
N TYR A 76 0.53 2.30 -6.57
CA TYR A 76 0.69 1.84 -7.94
C TYR A 76 1.76 0.75 -8.02
N SER A 77 1.33 -0.41 -8.50
CA SER A 77 2.23 -1.51 -8.84
C SER A 77 2.96 -1.22 -10.15
N GLU A 78 4.18 -1.73 -10.28
CA GLU A 78 4.94 -1.75 -11.53
C GLU A 78 4.07 -2.26 -12.69
N ALA A 79 3.95 -1.47 -13.76
CA ALA A 79 3.24 -1.87 -14.96
C ALA A 79 3.86 -1.23 -16.21
N GLY A 80 4.10 -2.03 -17.26
CA GLY A 80 4.56 -1.52 -18.56
C GLY A 80 5.93 -0.83 -18.55
N GLY A 81 6.80 -1.18 -17.60
CA GLY A 81 8.14 -0.57 -17.44
C GLY A 81 8.18 0.70 -16.59
N GLN A 82 7.07 1.07 -15.93
CA GLN A 82 7.05 2.14 -14.93
C GLN A 82 7.49 1.64 -13.57
N ILE A 83 8.34 2.40 -12.88
CA ILE A 83 8.73 2.11 -11.49
C ILE A 83 7.50 2.24 -10.59
N GLY A 84 7.21 1.19 -9.80
CA GLY A 84 6.12 1.20 -8.83
C GLY A 84 6.35 2.17 -7.67
N ASP A 85 5.28 2.43 -6.92
CA ASP A 85 5.32 3.36 -5.79
C ASP A 85 6.25 2.89 -4.67
N ARG A 86 6.73 3.86 -3.88
CA ARG A 86 7.50 3.64 -2.66
C ARG A 86 6.87 4.41 -1.52
N GLY A 87 7.17 4.01 -0.30
CA GLY A 87 6.59 4.65 0.86
C GLY A 87 6.77 3.86 2.14
N GLN A 88 5.81 4.02 3.05
CA GLN A 88 5.85 3.47 4.39
C GLN A 88 4.52 2.83 4.76
N ILE A 89 4.61 1.74 5.53
CA ILE A 89 3.49 1.05 6.15
C ILE A 89 3.59 1.15 7.67
N PHE A 90 2.47 1.49 8.30
CA PHE A 90 2.36 1.65 9.75
C PHE A 90 1.21 0.80 10.28
N THR A 91 1.49 0.03 11.32
CA THR A 91 0.48 -0.71 12.11
C THR A 91 0.57 -0.26 13.57
N GLN A 92 -0.30 -0.80 14.42
CA GLN A 92 -0.17 -0.58 15.87
C GLN A 92 1.10 -1.21 16.45
N THR A 93 1.61 -2.28 15.84
CA THR A 93 2.69 -3.11 16.39
C THR A 93 4.02 -2.96 15.66
N GLY A 94 4.05 -2.30 14.51
CA GLY A 94 5.28 -2.17 13.72
C GLY A 94 5.20 -1.16 12.58
N LYS A 95 6.37 -0.87 12.02
CA LYS A 95 6.58 0.04 10.90
C LYS A 95 7.48 -0.62 9.87
N GLY A 96 7.26 -0.30 8.60
CA GLY A 96 8.10 -0.78 7.51
C GLY A 96 8.21 0.20 6.36
N VAL A 97 9.25 0.03 5.56
CA VAL A 97 9.47 0.77 4.33
C VAL A 97 9.06 -0.12 3.16
N VAL A 98 8.17 0.40 2.31
CA VAL A 98 7.76 -0.21 1.04
C VAL A 98 8.77 0.21 -0.03
N SER A 99 9.59 -0.72 -0.48
CA SER A 99 10.66 -0.44 -1.47
C SER A 99 10.24 -0.69 -2.91
N ASP A 100 9.23 -1.55 -3.10
CA ASP A 100 8.72 -1.96 -4.40
C ASP A 100 7.28 -2.48 -4.30
N VAL A 101 6.52 -2.34 -5.39
CA VAL A 101 5.12 -2.77 -5.48
C VAL A 101 4.91 -3.48 -6.81
N GLN A 102 4.48 -4.74 -6.76
CA GLN A 102 4.34 -5.59 -7.94
C GLN A 102 2.92 -6.13 -8.06
N ASN A 103 2.45 -6.38 -9.28
CA ASN A 103 1.20 -7.09 -9.52
C ASN A 103 1.49 -8.54 -9.90
N TYR A 104 0.94 -9.48 -9.14
CA TYR A 104 1.00 -10.90 -9.44
C TYR A 104 -0.39 -11.52 -9.40
N LYS A 105 -0.95 -11.89 -10.56
CA LYS A 105 -2.26 -12.57 -10.67
C LYS A 105 -3.38 -11.90 -9.84
N ASN A 106 -3.46 -10.56 -9.88
CA ASN A 106 -4.41 -9.72 -9.12
C ASN A 106 -4.12 -9.59 -7.61
N TYR A 107 -2.95 -10.01 -7.15
CA TYR A 107 -2.42 -9.65 -5.84
C TYR A 107 -1.42 -8.51 -5.99
N ILE A 108 -1.58 -7.46 -5.20
CA ILE A 108 -0.58 -6.39 -5.12
C ILE A 108 0.41 -6.76 -4.02
N LEU A 109 1.62 -7.10 -4.43
CA LEU A 109 2.73 -7.46 -3.56
C LEU A 109 3.50 -6.20 -3.18
N HIS A 110 3.49 -5.85 -1.89
CA HIS A 110 4.28 -4.74 -1.36
C HIS A 110 5.55 -5.33 -0.76
N GLN A 111 6.72 -5.07 -1.35
CA GLN A 111 7.99 -5.47 -0.74
C GLN A 111 8.30 -4.55 0.43
N VAL A 112 8.25 -5.09 1.64
CA VAL A 112 8.38 -4.33 2.89
C VAL A 112 9.58 -4.81 3.69
N GLN A 113 10.44 -3.87 4.07
CA GLN A 113 11.42 -4.07 5.14
C GLN A 113 10.85 -3.51 6.45
N VAL A 114 10.66 -4.37 7.46
CA VAL A 114 10.20 -3.93 8.78
C VAL A 114 11.35 -3.22 9.49
N THR A 115 11.15 -1.96 9.83
CA THR A 115 12.15 -1.12 10.49
C THR A 115 11.98 -1.13 12.00
N GLU A 116 10.75 -1.26 12.50
CA GLU A 116 10.43 -1.25 13.93
C GLU A 116 9.30 -2.26 14.24
N GLY A 117 9.42 -2.97 15.36
CA GLY A 117 8.36 -3.85 15.86
C GLY A 117 8.10 -5.07 14.98
N GLN A 118 6.83 -5.39 14.78
CA GLN A 118 6.36 -6.55 14.00
C GLN A 118 5.06 -6.21 13.28
N ILE A 119 4.91 -6.70 12.06
CA ILE A 119 3.66 -6.61 11.27
C ILE A 119 3.09 -8.01 11.13
N ASN A 120 1.81 -8.18 11.44
CA ASN A 120 1.11 -9.45 11.46
C ASN A 120 -0.03 -9.49 10.45
N VAL A 121 -0.41 -10.69 10.04
CA VAL A 121 -1.67 -10.91 9.33
C VAL A 121 -2.84 -10.46 10.22
N LYS A 122 -3.82 -9.77 9.62
CA LYS A 122 -4.97 -9.08 10.26
C LYS A 122 -4.67 -7.75 10.94
N ASP A 123 -3.43 -7.25 10.90
CA ASP A 123 -3.17 -5.90 11.38
C ASP A 123 -3.86 -4.88 10.47
N VAL A 124 -4.50 -3.90 11.10
CA VAL A 124 -4.95 -2.69 10.40
C VAL A 124 -3.74 -1.77 10.21
N CYS A 125 -3.52 -1.34 8.97
CA CYS A 125 -2.38 -0.53 8.58
C CYS A 125 -2.79 0.78 7.90
N ASN A 126 -1.89 1.76 8.00
CA ASN A 126 -1.90 2.98 7.19
C ASN A 126 -0.72 2.97 6.24
N LEU A 127 -0.92 3.53 5.04
CA LEU A 127 0.09 3.60 4.00
C LEU A 127 0.38 5.07 3.69
N VAL A 128 1.64 5.41 3.49
CA VAL A 128 2.10 6.77 3.14
C VAL A 128 3.05 6.68 1.96
N LEU A 129 2.78 7.39 0.87
CA LEU A 129 3.69 7.47 -0.29
C LEU A 129 4.88 8.39 0.00
N ASP A 130 6.05 8.00 -0.50
CA ASP A 130 7.21 8.88 -0.59
C ASP A 130 7.13 9.69 -1.89
N GLU A 131 7.18 11.03 -1.80
CA GLU A 131 7.18 11.96 -2.95
C GLU A 131 8.51 12.00 -3.73
#